data_AF-A0A972J0L4-F1
#
_entry.id   AF-A0A972J0L4-F1
#
_cell.length_a   1.000
_cell.length_b   1.000
_cell.length_c   1.000
_cell.angle_alpha   90.00
_cell.angle_beta   90.00
_cell.angle_gamma   90.00
#
_symmetry.space_group_name_H-M   'P 1'
#
loop_
_entity.id
_entity.type
_entity.pdbx_description
1 polymer ?
#
loop_
_entity_poly.entity_id
_entity_poly.type
_entity_poly.pdbx_seq_one_letter_code
_entity_poly.pdbx_strand_id
1 'polypeptide(L)'
;MGKLRSAFLEFLEEYDREYVQFLKEQGWLNLKTGGPVVTEIEPLLRPYLYHEGLIPESNLQKALDVSILAGTVCEALGTTAAAIDWYKIGQHRYRGGRLYSRHLDKGWPDVSVREDAGRQQLETAICATRVGNHGRARQLYEWAAQNFGFSEREIAILEDKKDKTHIVLWTNLSYCAYALLCLGRWAEALSTAERGEAYFRRDRHWKDKTYEPIILYPIVQAVARYKLDPSPENRRKAIEMLSPQAVASRNHVGHLWALFHLYNLRALHPDLAQPPADELPLEERARQGADACVKWMAEGSLMLDGTPESLKRLDETMRAVFRSLDSEEKRKQALFLWGSYFGEVVRRELAGGQWRAHGKTMTDIAVDWELGEAELHLWAYRHVRAYVTGKVAQGLYALWRETEQAYIDLGLAANLED
;
A
#
# COMPACT_ATOMS: atom_id res chain seq x y z
N MET A 1 5.79 -3.09 7.06
CA MET A 1 5.08 -3.10 5.76
C MET A 1 4.21 -4.33 5.80
N GLY A 2 2.89 -4.20 5.96
CA GLY A 2 2.05 -5.39 5.97
C GLY A 2 2.18 -6.14 4.63
N LYS A 3 2.37 -7.46 4.68
CA LYS A 3 2.49 -8.29 3.49
C LYS A 3 1.18 -8.26 2.69
N LEU A 4 1.28 -8.08 1.36
CA LEU A 4 0.17 -8.32 0.45
C LEU A 4 -0.18 -9.82 0.47
N ARG A 5 -1.41 -10.18 0.09
CA ARG A 5 -1.83 -11.59 0.03
C ARG A 5 -0.97 -12.33 -1.01
N SER A 6 -0.62 -13.60 -0.76
CA SER A 6 0.25 -14.41 -1.63
C SER A 6 -0.20 -14.42 -3.09
N ALA A 7 -1.47 -14.70 -3.35
CA ALA A 7 -2.02 -14.70 -4.72
C ALA A 7 -1.88 -13.35 -5.44
N PHE A 8 -1.92 -12.24 -4.70
CA PHE A 8 -1.71 -10.93 -5.30
C PHE A 8 -0.23 -10.63 -5.53
N LEU A 9 0.67 -11.12 -4.67
CA LEU A 9 2.11 -11.06 -4.91
C LEU A 9 2.50 -11.84 -6.18
N GLU A 10 1.97 -13.04 -6.36
CA GLU A 10 2.19 -13.85 -7.57
C GLU A 10 1.71 -13.12 -8.84
N PHE A 11 0.54 -12.47 -8.77
CA PHE A 11 0.03 -11.61 -9.84
C PHE A 11 0.99 -10.44 -10.16
N LEU A 12 1.53 -9.78 -9.14
CA LEU A 12 2.48 -8.68 -9.32
C LEU A 12 3.80 -9.18 -9.95
N GLU A 13 4.30 -10.33 -9.50
CA GLU A 13 5.51 -10.96 -10.06
C GLU A 13 5.32 -11.37 -11.53
N GLU A 14 4.13 -11.83 -11.91
CA GLU A 14 3.81 -12.13 -13.31
C GLU A 14 3.88 -10.87 -14.18
N TYR A 15 3.23 -9.78 -13.75
CA TYR A 15 3.29 -8.49 -14.45
C TYR A 15 4.71 -7.95 -14.53
N ASP A 16 5.50 -8.03 -13.45
CA ASP A 16 6.89 -7.61 -13.45
C ASP A 16 7.72 -8.40 -14.48
N ARG A 17 7.52 -9.72 -14.58
CA ARG A 17 8.15 -10.55 -15.63
C ARG A 17 7.79 -10.08 -17.03
N GLU A 18 6.51 -9.76 -17.30
CA GLU A 18 6.07 -9.25 -18.59
C GLU A 18 6.74 -7.91 -18.94
N TYR A 19 6.82 -6.99 -17.97
CA TYR A 19 7.47 -5.69 -18.17
C TYR A 19 8.97 -5.82 -18.39
N VAL A 20 9.65 -6.66 -17.62
CA VAL A 20 11.07 -6.96 -17.80
C VAL A 20 11.33 -7.59 -19.16
N GLN A 21 10.47 -8.50 -19.60
CA GLN A 21 10.58 -9.13 -20.92
C GLN A 21 10.40 -8.11 -22.05
N PHE A 22 9.39 -7.24 -21.94
CA PHE A 22 9.20 -6.13 -22.88
C PHE A 22 10.44 -5.23 -22.97
N LEU A 23 11.04 -4.85 -21.83
CA LEU A 23 12.26 -4.04 -21.83
C LEU A 23 13.45 -4.77 -22.46
N LYS A 24 13.61 -6.08 -22.24
CA LYS A 24 14.67 -6.89 -22.87
C LYS A 24 14.53 -6.91 -24.39
N GLU A 25 13.32 -7.12 -24.89
CA GLU A 25 13.04 -7.18 -26.34
C GLU A 25 13.36 -5.86 -27.05
N GLN A 26 13.22 -4.72 -26.35
CA GLN A 26 13.56 -3.41 -26.88
C GLN A 26 15.01 -2.98 -26.62
N GLY A 27 15.78 -3.77 -25.87
CA GLY A 27 17.12 -3.38 -25.41
C GLY A 27 17.10 -2.27 -24.34
N TRP A 28 15.95 -1.99 -23.74
CA TRP A 28 15.75 -0.89 -22.78
C TRP A 28 15.81 -1.33 -21.31
N LEU A 29 16.30 -2.53 -21.00
CA LEU A 29 16.40 -3.00 -19.61
C LEU A 29 17.65 -2.45 -18.92
N ASN A 30 17.46 -1.68 -17.86
CA ASN A 30 18.53 -1.25 -16.97
C ASN A 30 18.89 -2.38 -16.01
N LEU A 31 20.01 -3.08 -16.26
CA LEU A 31 20.46 -4.21 -15.44
C LEU A 31 20.77 -3.85 -13.97
N LYS A 32 21.00 -2.56 -13.66
CA LYS A 32 21.27 -2.12 -12.29
C LYS A 32 20.00 -1.95 -11.48
N THR A 33 18.94 -1.41 -12.07
CA THR A 33 17.70 -1.08 -11.36
C THR A 33 16.62 -2.13 -11.56
N GLY A 34 16.65 -2.87 -12.68
CA GLY A 34 15.57 -3.76 -13.12
C GLY A 34 14.47 -3.02 -13.90
N GLY A 35 14.55 -1.69 -14.03
CA GLY A 35 13.57 -0.85 -14.75
C GLY A 35 14.04 -0.43 -16.15
N PRO A 36 13.37 0.56 -16.77
CA PRO A 36 13.74 1.07 -18.08
C PRO A 36 15.05 1.90 -18.07
N VAL A 37 15.82 1.86 -19.16
CA VAL A 37 16.95 2.78 -19.40
C VAL A 37 16.40 4.14 -19.84
N VAL A 38 16.13 5.00 -18.86
CA VAL A 38 15.50 6.32 -19.09
C VAL A 38 16.30 7.19 -20.05
N THR A 39 17.63 7.13 -19.99
CA THR A 39 18.53 7.90 -20.87
C THR A 39 18.43 7.52 -22.34
N GLU A 40 17.89 6.35 -22.66
CA GLU A 40 17.66 5.90 -24.03
C GLU A 40 16.23 6.21 -24.50
N ILE A 41 15.24 6.03 -23.61
CA ILE A 41 13.82 6.22 -23.97
C ILE A 41 13.42 7.70 -24.01
N GLU A 42 13.86 8.52 -23.05
CA GLU A 42 13.44 9.93 -22.96
C GLU A 42 13.81 10.75 -24.22
N PRO A 43 15.00 10.60 -24.82
CA PRO A 43 15.31 11.22 -26.11
C PRO A 43 14.34 10.85 -27.24
N LEU A 44 13.83 9.61 -27.26
CA LEU A 44 12.85 9.15 -28.24
C LEU A 44 11.47 9.76 -28.01
N LEU A 45 11.12 10.08 -26.76
CA LEU A 45 9.88 10.78 -26.41
C LEU A 45 9.92 12.26 -26.77
N ARG A 46 11.11 12.86 -26.85
CA ARG A 46 11.29 14.31 -27.01
C ARG A 46 10.54 14.93 -28.19
N PRO A 47 10.52 14.32 -29.40
CA PRO A 47 9.77 14.84 -30.54
C PRO A 47 8.26 14.91 -30.29
N TYR A 48 7.76 14.12 -29.34
CA TYR A 48 6.33 13.97 -29.06
C TYR A 48 5.87 14.76 -27.84
N LEU A 49 6.71 15.52 -27.13
CA LEU A 49 6.34 16.17 -25.86
C LEU A 49 5.13 17.13 -25.96
N TYR A 50 4.80 17.59 -27.17
CA TYR A 50 3.63 18.44 -27.45
C TYR A 50 2.63 17.77 -28.41
N HIS A 51 2.77 16.46 -28.65
CA HIS A 51 1.89 15.68 -29.52
C HIS A 51 0.65 15.23 -28.75
N GLU A 52 -0.52 15.62 -29.25
CA GLU A 52 -1.80 15.16 -28.72
C GLU A 52 -2.18 13.79 -29.32
N GLY A 53 -2.42 12.81 -28.45
CA GLY A 53 -2.85 11.47 -28.83
C GLY A 53 -1.73 10.43 -28.81
N LEU A 54 -1.96 9.34 -29.54
CA LEU A 54 -1.06 8.19 -29.60
C LEU A 54 0.24 8.54 -30.33
N ILE A 55 1.36 8.10 -29.77
CA ILE A 55 2.66 8.17 -30.44
C ILE A 55 2.69 7.13 -31.57
N PRO A 56 3.12 7.49 -32.80
CA PRO A 56 3.16 6.56 -33.92
C PRO A 56 4.06 5.33 -33.69
N GLU A 57 5.14 5.50 -32.93
CA GLU A 57 6.03 4.41 -32.54
C GLU A 57 5.36 3.54 -31.45
N SER A 58 4.86 2.37 -31.87
CA SER A 58 4.04 1.49 -31.03
C SER A 58 4.74 1.05 -29.74
N ASN A 59 6.04 0.77 -29.79
CA ASN A 59 6.81 0.35 -28.61
C ASN A 59 6.98 1.50 -27.61
N LEU A 60 7.15 2.72 -28.12
CA LEU A 60 7.26 3.91 -27.28
C LEU A 60 5.91 4.25 -26.63
N GLN A 61 4.82 4.14 -27.39
CA GLN A 61 3.46 4.25 -26.86
C GLN A 61 3.17 3.18 -25.79
N LYS A 62 3.54 1.92 -26.05
CA LYS A 62 3.41 0.83 -25.08
C LYS A 62 4.19 1.11 -23.80
N ALA A 63 5.44 1.59 -23.89
CA ALA A 63 6.23 1.94 -22.72
C ALA A 63 5.56 3.01 -21.85
N LEU A 64 4.95 4.03 -22.47
CA LEU A 64 4.16 5.04 -21.76
C LEU A 64 2.91 4.46 -21.11
N ASP A 65 2.17 3.63 -21.83
CA ASP A 65 0.90 3.07 -21.34
C ASP A 65 1.12 2.13 -20.14
N VAL A 66 2.20 1.33 -20.15
CA VAL A 66 2.50 0.42 -19.04
C VAL A 66 3.20 1.10 -17.87
N SER A 67 3.87 2.24 -18.08
CA SER A 67 4.76 2.86 -17.08
C SER A 67 4.12 3.12 -15.72
N ILE A 68 2.83 3.46 -15.69
CA ILE A 68 2.09 3.74 -14.45
C ILE A 68 1.93 2.47 -13.61
N LEU A 69 1.46 1.40 -14.24
CA LEU A 69 1.23 0.13 -13.55
C LEU A 69 2.54 -0.58 -13.28
N ALA A 70 3.51 -0.52 -14.18
CA ALA A 70 4.85 -1.07 -13.98
C ALA A 70 5.57 -0.42 -12.79
N GLY A 71 5.51 0.91 -12.67
CA GLY A 71 6.05 1.61 -11.51
C GLY A 71 5.41 1.16 -10.20
N THR A 72 4.09 0.97 -10.21
CA THR A 72 3.32 0.51 -9.04
C THR A 72 3.66 -0.93 -8.65
N VAL A 73 3.80 -1.82 -9.65
CA VAL A 73 4.22 -3.22 -9.45
C VAL A 73 5.59 -3.28 -8.80
N CYS A 74 6.59 -2.59 -9.37
CA CYS A 74 7.94 -2.54 -8.81
C CYS A 74 7.94 -1.98 -7.37
N GLU A 75 7.16 -0.93 -7.10
CA GLU A 75 7.04 -0.36 -5.76
C GLU A 75 6.42 -1.35 -4.77
N ALA A 76 5.39 -2.10 -5.18
CA ALA A 76 4.78 -3.14 -4.36
C ALA A 76 5.70 -4.33 -4.08
N LEU A 77 6.58 -4.67 -5.03
CA LEU A 77 7.60 -5.71 -4.89
C LEU A 77 8.87 -5.22 -4.16
N GLY A 78 8.93 -3.93 -3.78
CA GLY A 78 10.08 -3.35 -3.08
C GLY A 78 11.27 -2.98 -3.97
N THR A 79 11.13 -3.02 -5.30
CA THR A 79 12.16 -2.62 -6.27
C THR A 79 12.05 -1.11 -6.58
N THR A 80 12.23 -0.27 -5.56
CA THR A 80 12.02 1.18 -5.63
C THR A 80 12.81 1.87 -6.76
N ALA A 81 14.03 1.41 -7.06
CA ALA A 81 14.83 1.99 -8.14
C ALA A 81 14.18 1.76 -9.52
N ALA A 82 13.68 0.55 -9.82
CA ALA A 82 12.93 0.26 -11.03
C ALA A 82 11.64 1.08 -11.10
N ALA A 83 10.93 1.21 -9.98
CA ALA A 83 9.70 2.00 -9.90
C ALA A 83 9.92 3.46 -10.31
N ILE A 84 10.99 4.09 -9.79
CA ILE A 84 11.35 5.47 -10.13
C ILE A 84 11.69 5.60 -11.62
N ASP A 85 12.41 4.63 -12.21
CA ASP A 85 12.72 4.66 -13.64
C ASP A 85 11.44 4.57 -14.50
N TRP A 86 10.47 3.73 -14.12
CA TRP A 86 9.16 3.68 -14.77
C TRP A 86 8.38 4.99 -14.63
N TYR A 87 8.33 5.59 -13.43
CA TYR A 87 7.65 6.87 -13.22
C TYR A 87 8.29 8.02 -14.02
N LYS A 88 9.61 7.98 -14.27
CA LYS A 88 10.27 8.97 -15.15
C LYS A 88 9.76 8.90 -16.58
N ILE A 89 9.41 7.70 -17.08
CA ILE A 89 8.75 7.54 -18.38
C ILE A 89 7.28 8.01 -18.28
N GLY A 90 6.56 7.58 -17.25
CA GLY A 90 5.13 7.87 -17.09
C GLY A 90 4.75 9.34 -16.95
N GLN A 91 5.66 10.20 -16.44
CA GLN A 91 5.41 11.64 -16.38
C GLN A 91 5.22 12.31 -17.76
N HIS A 92 5.53 11.59 -18.84
CA HIS A 92 5.37 12.02 -20.23
C HIS A 92 4.13 11.41 -20.92
N ARG A 93 3.27 10.67 -20.20
CA ARG A 93 2.07 10.05 -20.80
C ARG A 93 1.09 11.11 -21.29
N TYR A 94 0.73 12.08 -20.47
CA TYR A 94 -0.10 13.21 -20.90
C TYR A 94 0.73 14.38 -21.44
N ARG A 95 0.45 14.77 -22.68
CA ARG A 95 1.22 15.75 -23.47
C ARG A 95 0.37 16.88 -24.05
N GLY A 96 -0.94 16.84 -23.82
CA GLY A 96 -1.87 17.88 -24.26
C GLY A 96 -1.90 19.09 -23.32
N GLY A 97 -2.73 20.08 -23.70
CA GLY A 97 -3.07 21.21 -22.83
C GLY A 97 -4.08 20.83 -21.75
N ARG A 98 -4.88 21.78 -21.23
CA ARG A 98 -5.95 21.45 -20.26
C ARG A 98 -6.98 20.47 -20.83
N LEU A 99 -7.28 20.61 -22.12
CA LEU A 99 -8.11 19.71 -22.92
C LEU A 99 -7.35 19.42 -24.21
N TYR A 100 -7.77 18.39 -24.94
CA TYR A 100 -7.29 18.20 -26.31
C TYR A 100 -7.74 19.38 -27.19
N SER A 101 -6.80 19.98 -27.91
CA SER A 101 -7.01 21.12 -28.80
C SER A 101 -8.22 20.94 -29.74
N ARG A 102 -8.40 19.73 -30.28
CA ARG A 102 -9.50 19.35 -31.18
C ARG A 102 -10.92 19.42 -30.57
N HIS A 103 -11.05 19.76 -29.30
CA HIS A 103 -12.34 19.82 -28.59
C HIS A 103 -12.66 21.21 -28.02
N LEU A 104 -11.82 22.22 -28.26
CA LEU A 104 -12.01 23.57 -27.73
C LEU A 104 -13.22 24.32 -28.33
N ASP A 105 -13.59 24.01 -29.58
CA ASP A 105 -14.67 24.71 -30.31
C ASP A 105 -16.08 24.13 -30.09
N LYS A 106 -16.23 23.07 -29.27
CA LYS A 106 -17.53 22.46 -29.00
C LYS A 106 -18.20 23.17 -27.82
N GLY A 107 -19.33 23.86 -28.08
CA GLY A 107 -20.06 24.68 -27.11
C GLY A 107 -20.61 23.96 -25.86
N TRP A 108 -20.44 22.64 -25.78
CA TRP A 108 -20.65 21.85 -24.58
C TRP A 108 -19.51 20.84 -24.47
N PRO A 109 -18.73 20.81 -23.37
CA PRO A 109 -17.61 19.89 -23.31
C PRO A 109 -18.16 18.49 -23.03
N ASP A 110 -17.99 17.62 -24.02
CA ASP A 110 -18.26 16.19 -23.94
C ASP A 110 -17.62 15.62 -22.65
N VAL A 111 -18.46 15.14 -21.71
CA VAL A 111 -18.00 14.63 -20.41
C VAL A 111 -17.01 13.48 -20.60
N SER A 112 -17.19 12.65 -21.63
CA SER A 112 -16.28 11.54 -21.92
C SER A 112 -14.88 12.05 -22.30
N VAL A 113 -14.80 13.14 -23.07
CA VAL A 113 -13.53 13.78 -23.44
C VAL A 113 -12.82 14.36 -22.22
N ARG A 114 -13.58 15.03 -21.33
CA ARG A 114 -13.03 15.59 -20.10
C ARG A 114 -12.54 14.49 -19.16
N GLU A 115 -13.30 13.41 -19.03
CA GLU A 115 -12.93 12.27 -18.21
C GLU A 115 -11.63 11.62 -18.71
N ASP A 116 -11.50 11.39 -20.02
CA ASP A 116 -10.27 10.84 -20.60
C ASP A 116 -9.07 11.77 -20.38
N ALA A 117 -9.22 13.07 -20.65
CA ALA A 117 -8.17 14.05 -20.39
C ALA A 117 -7.80 14.10 -18.89
N GLY A 118 -8.79 14.17 -18.00
CA GLY A 118 -8.61 14.22 -16.56
C GLY A 118 -7.90 12.98 -16.01
N ARG A 119 -8.25 11.79 -16.53
CA ARG A 119 -7.62 10.53 -16.13
C ARG A 119 -6.15 10.51 -16.51
N GLN A 120 -5.82 10.77 -17.77
CA GLN A 120 -4.44 10.78 -18.22
C GLN A 120 -3.61 11.87 -17.51
N GLN A 121 -4.21 13.05 -17.27
CA GLN A 121 -3.59 14.12 -16.49
C GLN A 121 -3.29 13.67 -15.06
N LEU A 122 -4.26 13.05 -14.38
CA LEU A 122 -4.10 12.60 -13.01
C LEU A 122 -2.99 11.56 -12.87
N GLU A 123 -2.99 10.56 -13.75
CA GLU A 123 -1.98 9.50 -13.73
C GLU A 123 -0.58 10.05 -14.02
N THR A 124 -0.48 10.97 -14.99
CA THR A 124 0.77 11.66 -15.32
C THR A 124 1.23 12.57 -14.17
N ALA A 125 0.31 13.21 -13.45
CA ALA A 125 0.59 14.05 -12.30
C ALA A 125 1.20 13.23 -11.15
N ILE A 126 0.69 12.02 -10.92
CA ILE A 126 1.25 11.09 -9.95
C ILE A 126 2.68 10.74 -10.35
N CYS A 127 2.92 10.27 -11.58
CA CYS A 127 4.29 9.97 -12.02
C CYS A 127 5.24 11.17 -11.86
N ALA A 128 4.80 12.37 -12.24
CA ALA A 128 5.56 13.61 -12.06
C ALA A 128 5.87 13.90 -10.58
N THR A 129 4.90 13.67 -9.67
CA THR A 129 5.09 13.79 -8.22
C THR A 129 6.16 12.82 -7.72
N ARG A 130 6.08 11.56 -8.15
CA ARG A 130 6.97 10.48 -7.71
C ARG A 130 8.43 10.71 -8.10
N VAL A 131 8.69 11.44 -9.19
CA VAL A 131 10.05 11.77 -9.65
C VAL A 131 10.51 13.17 -9.24
N GLY A 132 9.74 13.88 -8.41
CA GLY A 132 10.11 15.21 -7.90
C GLY A 132 9.83 16.37 -8.87
N ASN A 133 9.08 16.16 -9.95
CA ASN A 133 8.68 17.20 -10.89
C ASN A 133 7.41 17.93 -10.39
N HIS A 134 7.55 18.62 -9.26
CA HIS A 134 6.41 19.21 -8.54
C HIS A 134 5.66 20.30 -9.33
N GLY A 135 6.37 21.08 -10.15
CA GLY A 135 5.74 22.13 -10.97
C GLY A 135 4.78 21.54 -12.01
N ARG A 136 5.22 20.50 -12.72
CA ARG A 136 4.39 19.77 -13.69
C ARG A 136 3.25 19.02 -12.99
N ALA A 137 3.54 18.33 -11.90
CA ALA A 137 2.54 17.60 -11.12
C ALA A 137 1.39 18.52 -10.68
N ARG A 138 1.71 19.69 -10.11
CA ARG A 138 0.71 20.68 -9.69
C ARG A 138 -0.19 21.11 -10.84
N GLN A 139 0.39 21.49 -11.98
CA GLN A 139 -0.39 21.89 -13.16
C GLN A 139 -1.34 20.77 -13.62
N LEU A 140 -0.86 19.54 -13.68
CA LEU A 140 -1.67 18.39 -14.11
C LEU A 140 -2.78 18.05 -13.11
N TYR A 141 -2.52 18.13 -11.80
CA TYR A 141 -3.59 17.98 -10.78
C TYR A 141 -4.63 19.10 -10.88
N GLU A 142 -4.23 20.34 -11.13
CA GLU A 142 -5.17 21.46 -11.33
C GLU A 142 -6.06 21.22 -12.55
N TRP A 143 -5.51 20.73 -13.66
CA TRP A 143 -6.29 20.38 -14.85
C TRP A 143 -7.19 19.16 -14.62
N ALA A 144 -6.68 18.11 -13.95
CA ALA A 144 -7.47 16.93 -13.61
C ALA A 144 -8.67 17.31 -12.73
N ALA A 145 -8.46 18.11 -11.67
CA ALA A 145 -9.54 18.58 -10.81
C ALA A 145 -10.60 19.38 -11.58
N GLN A 146 -10.20 20.23 -12.53
CA GLN A 146 -11.13 20.97 -13.40
C GLN A 146 -11.89 20.06 -14.35
N ASN A 147 -11.22 19.05 -14.92
CA ASN A 147 -11.82 18.15 -15.88
C ASN A 147 -12.81 17.17 -15.23
N PHE A 148 -12.51 16.71 -14.01
CA PHE A 148 -13.41 15.86 -13.23
C PHE A 148 -14.49 16.63 -12.46
N GLY A 149 -14.27 17.91 -12.14
CA GLY A 149 -15.24 18.72 -11.41
C GLY A 149 -16.49 19.05 -12.24
N PHE A 150 -17.62 19.28 -11.57
CA PHE A 150 -18.85 19.70 -12.23
C PHE A 150 -19.37 20.99 -11.60
N SER A 151 -19.90 21.89 -12.42
CA SER A 151 -20.71 23.01 -11.96
C SER A 151 -22.08 22.53 -11.46
N GLU A 152 -22.73 23.32 -10.60
CA GLU A 152 -24.09 23.00 -10.12
C GLU A 152 -25.09 22.80 -11.26
N ARG A 153 -24.94 23.56 -12.36
CA ARG A 153 -25.77 23.39 -13.56
C ARG A 153 -25.54 22.04 -14.22
N GLU A 154 -24.29 21.59 -14.35
CA GLU A 154 -23.98 20.28 -14.92
C GLU A 154 -24.52 19.15 -14.05
N ILE A 155 -24.39 19.27 -12.72
CA ILE A 155 -24.92 18.29 -11.79
C ILE A 155 -26.43 18.18 -11.92
N ALA A 156 -27.16 19.30 -11.93
CA ALA A 156 -28.61 19.30 -12.10
C ALA A 156 -29.05 18.63 -13.42
N ILE A 157 -28.33 18.88 -14.52
CA ILE A 157 -28.60 18.24 -15.82
C ILE A 157 -28.34 16.72 -15.75
N LEU A 158 -27.27 16.30 -15.09
CA LEU A 158 -26.90 14.89 -14.96
C LEU A 158 -27.88 14.14 -14.04
N GLU A 159 -28.38 14.78 -12.98
CA GLU A 159 -29.40 14.23 -12.09
C GLU A 159 -30.77 14.06 -12.77
N ASP A 160 -31.13 14.93 -13.71
CA ASP A 160 -32.40 14.86 -14.45
C ASP A 160 -32.44 13.70 -15.47
N LYS A 161 -31.27 13.28 -15.96
CA LYS A 161 -31.14 12.12 -16.87
C LYS A 161 -31.22 10.82 -16.06
N LYS A 162 -32.35 10.09 -16.13
CA LYS A 162 -32.56 8.82 -15.40
C LYS A 162 -31.54 7.70 -15.73
N ASP A 163 -31.26 6.90 -14.69
CA ASP A 163 -30.71 5.53 -14.59
C ASP A 163 -29.25 5.19 -14.94
N LYS A 164 -28.42 6.05 -15.53
CA LYS A 164 -26.96 5.73 -15.71
C LYS A 164 -26.01 6.91 -15.49
N THR A 165 -26.50 8.00 -14.93
CA THR A 165 -25.72 9.25 -14.83
C THR A 165 -25.07 9.43 -13.45
N HIS A 166 -25.57 8.72 -12.43
CA HIS A 166 -24.98 8.76 -11.09
C HIS A 166 -23.57 8.16 -11.05
N ILE A 167 -23.29 7.10 -11.83
CA ILE A 167 -21.94 6.54 -11.96
C ILE A 167 -20.93 7.54 -12.50
N VAL A 168 -21.30 8.35 -13.49
CA VAL A 168 -20.42 9.39 -14.01
C VAL A 168 -20.11 10.43 -12.93
N LEU A 169 -21.12 10.83 -12.15
CA LEU A 169 -20.95 11.78 -11.05
C LEU A 169 -20.02 11.22 -9.95
N TRP A 170 -20.33 10.05 -9.39
CA TRP A 170 -19.53 9.52 -8.28
C TRP A 170 -18.18 8.97 -8.72
N THR A 171 -17.97 8.57 -9.97
CA THR A 171 -16.62 8.23 -10.46
C THR A 171 -15.76 9.49 -10.55
N ASN A 172 -16.22 10.52 -11.26
CA ASN A 172 -15.44 11.73 -11.46
C ASN A 172 -15.19 12.52 -10.17
N LEU A 173 -16.19 12.61 -9.28
CA LEU A 173 -16.00 13.30 -8.00
C LEU A 173 -14.94 12.63 -7.11
N SER A 174 -14.73 11.31 -7.22
CA SER A 174 -13.66 10.62 -6.48
C SER A 174 -12.26 11.07 -6.95
N TYR A 175 -12.04 11.13 -8.26
CA TYR A 175 -10.80 11.59 -8.87
C TYR A 175 -10.58 13.09 -8.69
N CYS A 176 -11.65 13.89 -8.75
CA CYS A 176 -11.61 15.32 -8.42
C CYS A 176 -11.14 15.53 -6.97
N ALA A 177 -11.76 14.82 -6.02
CA ALA A 177 -11.40 14.91 -4.61
C ALA A 177 -9.95 14.47 -4.37
N TYR A 178 -9.49 13.41 -5.04
CA TYR A 178 -8.10 12.97 -4.98
C TYR A 178 -7.12 14.03 -5.52
N ALA A 179 -7.42 14.63 -6.68
CA ALA A 179 -6.58 15.69 -7.25
C ALA A 179 -6.51 16.93 -6.33
N LEU A 180 -7.66 17.33 -5.75
CA LEU A 180 -7.73 18.42 -4.76
C LEU A 180 -6.93 18.10 -3.50
N LEU A 181 -6.95 16.84 -3.05
CA LEU A 181 -6.12 16.38 -1.94
C LEU A 181 -4.63 16.53 -2.27
N CYS A 182 -4.18 16.09 -3.45
CA CYS A 182 -2.78 16.24 -3.86
C CYS A 182 -2.34 17.71 -4.00
N LEU A 183 -3.27 18.63 -4.25
CA LEU A 183 -3.03 20.08 -4.30
C LEU A 183 -3.02 20.75 -2.92
N GLY A 184 -3.33 20.02 -1.85
CA GLY A 184 -3.45 20.57 -0.51
C GLY A 184 -4.72 21.36 -0.23
N ARG A 185 -5.75 21.20 -1.08
CA ARG A 185 -7.06 21.85 -0.92
C ARG A 185 -7.98 20.99 -0.05
N TRP A 186 -7.58 20.78 1.20
CA TRP A 186 -8.13 19.75 2.10
C TRP A 186 -9.66 19.86 2.31
N ALA A 187 -10.16 21.07 2.56
CA ALA A 187 -11.59 21.30 2.78
C ALA A 187 -12.42 20.97 1.52
N GLU A 188 -11.92 21.37 0.35
CA GLU A 188 -12.59 21.11 -0.93
C GLU A 188 -12.52 19.62 -1.30
N ALA A 189 -11.38 18.97 -1.05
CA ALA A 189 -11.23 17.53 -1.22
C ALA A 189 -12.23 16.76 -0.35
N LEU A 190 -12.35 17.14 0.94
CA LEU A 190 -13.29 16.51 1.86
C LEU A 190 -14.74 16.69 1.41
N SER A 191 -15.16 17.93 1.12
CA SER A 191 -16.53 18.22 0.66
C SER A 191 -16.87 17.50 -0.65
N THR A 192 -15.93 17.47 -1.59
CA THR A 192 -16.08 16.78 -2.88
C THR A 192 -16.20 15.26 -2.67
N ALA A 193 -15.37 14.68 -1.80
CA ALA A 193 -15.42 13.26 -1.47
C ALA A 193 -16.74 12.86 -0.79
N GLU A 194 -17.23 13.66 0.16
CA GLU A 194 -18.51 13.40 0.85
C GLU A 194 -19.70 13.50 -0.11
N ARG A 195 -19.70 14.49 -1.02
CA ARG A 195 -20.74 14.62 -2.05
C ARG A 195 -20.73 13.44 -3.01
N GLY A 196 -19.54 13.04 -3.48
CA GLY A 196 -19.38 11.90 -4.37
C GLY A 196 -19.83 10.57 -3.73
N GLU A 197 -19.46 10.35 -2.46
CA GLU A 197 -19.92 9.18 -1.70
C GLU A 197 -21.45 9.18 -1.54
N ALA A 198 -22.08 10.33 -1.31
CA ALA A 198 -23.53 10.43 -1.24
C ALA A 198 -24.22 10.02 -2.55
N TYR A 199 -23.64 10.34 -3.71
CA TYR A 199 -24.12 9.85 -5.01
C TYR A 199 -23.93 8.34 -5.15
N PHE A 200 -22.77 7.82 -4.78
CA PHE A 200 -22.50 6.38 -4.80
C PHE A 200 -23.53 5.59 -3.97
N ARG A 201 -23.87 6.06 -2.76
CA ARG A 201 -24.87 5.40 -1.89
C ARG A 201 -26.29 5.38 -2.48
N ARG A 202 -26.61 6.28 -3.41
CA ARG A 202 -27.91 6.30 -4.11
C ARG A 202 -27.95 5.33 -5.28
N ASP A 203 -26.79 4.91 -5.78
CA ASP A 203 -26.67 3.99 -6.90
C ASP A 203 -26.88 2.54 -6.45
N ARG A 204 -28.11 2.05 -6.60
CA ARG A 204 -28.51 0.69 -6.18
C ARG A 204 -27.93 -0.43 -7.06
N HIS A 205 -27.32 -0.10 -8.20
CA HIS A 205 -26.88 -1.09 -9.18
C HIS A 205 -25.44 -1.52 -8.99
N TRP A 206 -24.64 -0.77 -8.22
CA TRP A 206 -23.22 -1.06 -8.05
C TRP A 206 -22.95 -1.94 -6.83
N LYS A 207 -22.45 -3.16 -7.08
CA LYS A 207 -22.16 -4.16 -6.02
C LYS A 207 -20.67 -4.41 -5.81
N ASP A 208 -19.81 -3.94 -6.72
CA ASP A 208 -18.38 -4.20 -6.65
C ASP A 208 -17.67 -3.16 -5.77
N LYS A 209 -17.42 -3.52 -4.51
CA LYS A 209 -16.67 -2.71 -3.54
C LYS A 209 -15.17 -2.64 -3.84
N THR A 210 -14.69 -3.33 -4.88
CA THR A 210 -13.28 -3.37 -5.28
C THR A 210 -12.94 -2.37 -6.37
N TYR A 211 -13.94 -1.64 -6.86
CA TYR A 211 -13.75 -0.59 -7.85
C TYR A 211 -13.03 0.61 -7.25
N GLU A 212 -11.97 1.03 -7.92
CA GLU A 212 -10.98 1.98 -7.41
C GLU A 212 -11.56 3.32 -6.91
N PRO A 213 -12.45 4.02 -7.63
CA PRO A 213 -13.15 5.20 -7.11
C PRO A 213 -13.80 5.04 -5.73
N ILE A 214 -14.36 3.85 -5.44
CA ILE A 214 -15.02 3.56 -4.15
C ILE A 214 -13.98 3.43 -3.03
N ILE A 215 -12.82 2.87 -3.36
CA ILE A 215 -11.70 2.73 -2.44
C ILE A 215 -11.10 4.11 -2.12
N LEU A 216 -11.06 5.02 -3.10
CA LEU A 216 -10.49 6.36 -2.91
C LEU A 216 -11.26 7.24 -1.92
N TYR A 217 -12.60 7.15 -1.87
CA TYR A 217 -13.42 7.99 -0.98
C TYR A 217 -12.99 7.95 0.50
N PRO A 218 -12.97 6.78 1.18
CA PRO A 218 -12.59 6.71 2.59
C PRO A 218 -11.13 7.15 2.82
N ILE A 219 -10.23 6.92 1.87
CA ILE A 219 -8.83 7.35 1.94
C ILE A 219 -8.74 8.88 1.91
N VAL A 220 -9.35 9.51 0.90
CA VAL A 220 -9.34 10.97 0.74
C VAL A 220 -9.99 11.64 1.94
N GLN A 221 -11.12 11.14 2.42
CA GLN A 221 -11.79 11.69 3.60
C GLN A 221 -10.92 11.57 4.86
N ALA A 222 -10.26 10.43 5.10
CA ALA A 222 -9.45 10.24 6.28
C ALA A 222 -8.23 11.19 6.29
N VAL A 223 -7.51 11.28 5.17
CA VAL A 223 -6.36 12.19 5.03
C VAL A 223 -6.80 13.65 5.14
N ALA A 224 -7.86 14.05 4.45
CA ALA A 224 -8.35 15.42 4.50
C ALA A 224 -8.83 15.83 5.90
N ARG A 225 -9.57 14.95 6.60
CA ARG A 225 -10.00 15.20 7.99
C ARG A 225 -8.80 15.37 8.92
N TYR A 226 -7.78 14.53 8.80
CA TYR A 226 -6.55 14.70 9.60
C TYR A 226 -5.82 16.02 9.31
N LYS A 227 -5.73 16.44 8.04
CA LYS A 227 -5.07 17.71 7.68
C LYS A 227 -5.87 18.94 8.15
N LEU A 228 -7.19 18.83 8.30
CA LEU A 228 -8.05 19.89 8.84
C LEU A 228 -8.09 19.89 10.38
N ASP A 229 -8.09 18.71 10.99
CA ASP A 229 -8.11 18.48 12.44
C ASP A 229 -7.15 17.34 12.80
N PRO A 230 -5.90 17.64 13.22
CA PRO A 230 -4.85 16.66 13.46
C PRO A 230 -4.98 15.95 14.82
N SER A 231 -6.21 15.60 15.22
CA SER A 231 -6.48 14.82 16.43
C SER A 231 -5.89 13.40 16.33
N PRO A 232 -5.54 12.75 17.46
CA PRO A 232 -5.02 11.38 17.46
C PRO A 232 -5.95 10.37 16.77
N GLU A 233 -7.26 10.58 16.89
CA GLU A 233 -8.26 9.74 16.23
C GLU A 233 -8.24 9.87 14.71
N ASN A 234 -8.26 11.10 14.19
CA ASN A 234 -8.18 11.35 12.74
C ASN A 234 -6.86 10.85 12.17
N ARG A 235 -5.77 11.03 12.92
CA ARG A 235 -4.45 10.53 12.53
C ARG A 235 -4.42 9.01 12.41
N ARG A 236 -4.92 8.30 13.42
CA ARG A 236 -5.04 6.83 13.40
C ARG A 236 -5.84 6.35 12.20
N LYS A 237 -6.99 6.99 11.92
CA LYS A 237 -7.83 6.65 10.76
C LYS A 237 -7.12 6.91 9.42
N ALA A 238 -6.36 8.00 9.32
CA ALA A 238 -5.58 8.30 8.11
C ALA A 238 -4.46 7.27 7.90
N ILE A 239 -3.76 6.86 8.96
CA ILE A 239 -2.75 5.79 8.91
C ILE A 239 -3.38 4.47 8.45
N GLU A 240 -4.51 4.08 9.05
CA GLU A 240 -5.25 2.87 8.70
C GLU A 240 -5.63 2.85 7.21
N MET A 241 -6.20 3.96 6.72
CA MET A 241 -6.63 4.07 5.32
C MET A 241 -5.45 4.19 4.34
N LEU A 242 -4.29 4.68 4.78
CA LEU A 242 -3.07 4.71 3.97
C LEU A 242 -2.28 3.39 4.01
N SER A 243 -2.79 2.37 4.69
CA SER A 243 -2.19 1.04 4.72
C SER A 243 -2.43 0.29 3.40
N PRO A 244 -1.41 -0.39 2.81
CA PRO A 244 -1.63 -1.27 1.64
C PRO A 244 -2.68 -2.36 1.87
N GLN A 245 -2.94 -2.72 3.12
CA GLN A 245 -4.02 -3.66 3.48
C GLN A 245 -5.41 -3.08 3.20
N ALA A 246 -5.59 -1.76 3.22
CA ALA A 246 -6.89 -1.12 2.98
C ALA A 246 -7.39 -1.35 1.55
N VAL A 247 -6.50 -1.68 0.61
CA VAL A 247 -6.85 -1.96 -0.79
C VAL A 247 -6.82 -3.47 -1.12
N ALA A 248 -6.53 -4.35 -0.17
CA ALA A 248 -6.38 -5.79 -0.40
C ALA A 248 -7.73 -6.54 -0.37
N SER A 249 -8.35 -6.80 -1.53
CA SER A 249 -9.52 -7.70 -1.64
C SER A 249 -9.31 -8.83 -2.66
N ARG A 250 -10.35 -9.35 -3.34
CA ARG A 250 -10.24 -10.53 -4.26
C ARG A 250 -10.02 -10.18 -5.75
N ASN A 251 -10.11 -8.90 -6.18
CA ASN A 251 -9.97 -8.48 -7.59
C ASN A 251 -8.63 -7.76 -7.89
N HIS A 252 -7.67 -8.46 -8.51
CA HIS A 252 -6.28 -8.02 -8.62
C HIS A 252 -6.03 -6.73 -9.43
N VAL A 253 -6.70 -6.52 -10.57
CA VAL A 253 -6.43 -5.35 -11.45
C VAL A 253 -6.95 -4.04 -10.84
N GLY A 254 -8.15 -4.07 -10.26
CA GLY A 254 -8.71 -2.90 -9.55
C GLY A 254 -7.84 -2.46 -8.38
N HIS A 255 -7.15 -3.41 -7.71
CA HIS A 255 -6.20 -3.08 -6.64
C HIS A 255 -4.94 -2.42 -7.14
N LEU A 256 -4.46 -2.75 -8.32
CA LEU A 256 -3.23 -2.15 -8.83
C LEU A 256 -3.40 -0.65 -9.06
N TRP A 257 -4.53 -0.22 -9.63
CA TRP A 257 -4.88 1.20 -9.74
C TRP A 257 -5.08 1.87 -8.38
N ALA A 258 -5.72 1.18 -7.43
CA ALA A 258 -5.88 1.73 -6.09
C ALA A 258 -4.53 1.86 -5.36
N LEU A 259 -3.61 0.90 -5.54
CA LEU A 259 -2.25 0.94 -5.02
C LEU A 259 -1.46 2.10 -5.61
N PHE A 260 -1.60 2.37 -6.91
CA PHE A 260 -0.94 3.50 -7.56
C PHE A 260 -1.28 4.83 -6.88
N HIS A 261 -2.58 5.05 -6.64
CA HIS A 261 -3.06 6.23 -5.92
C HIS A 261 -2.62 6.25 -4.44
N LEU A 262 -2.66 5.09 -3.77
CA LEU A 262 -2.25 4.92 -2.38
C LEU A 262 -0.76 5.23 -2.18
N TYR A 263 0.12 4.65 -2.99
CA TYR A 263 1.57 4.87 -2.88
C TYR A 263 1.95 6.33 -3.11
N ASN A 264 1.26 7.01 -4.02
CA ASN A 264 1.43 8.45 -4.18
C ASN A 264 1.05 9.23 -2.91
N LEU A 265 -0.10 8.93 -2.28
CA LEU A 265 -0.49 9.60 -1.03
C LEU A 265 0.46 9.27 0.12
N ARG A 266 0.95 8.03 0.21
CA ARG A 266 1.99 7.64 1.19
C ARG A 266 3.29 8.42 0.99
N ALA A 267 3.63 8.74 -0.26
CA ALA A 267 4.78 9.57 -0.59
C ALA A 267 4.62 11.03 -0.18
N LEU A 268 3.42 11.59 -0.41
CA LEU A 268 3.07 12.97 -0.06
C LEU A 268 2.89 13.16 1.46
N HIS A 269 2.60 12.07 2.17
CA HIS A 269 2.35 12.07 3.62
C HIS A 269 3.19 10.99 4.32
N PRO A 270 4.53 11.13 4.32
CA PRO A 270 5.42 10.16 4.95
C PRO A 270 5.17 10.02 6.46
N ASP A 271 4.69 11.09 7.10
CA ASP A 271 4.26 11.16 8.51
C ASP A 271 3.11 10.19 8.86
N LEU A 272 2.31 9.82 7.85
CA LEU A 272 1.20 8.87 7.98
C LEU A 272 1.55 7.48 7.41
N ALA A 273 2.51 7.42 6.49
CA ALA A 273 2.93 6.18 5.84
C ALA A 273 3.83 5.30 6.73
N GLN A 274 4.64 5.93 7.59
CA GLN A 274 5.50 5.29 8.57
C GLN A 274 5.30 5.94 9.94
N PRO A 275 4.26 5.54 10.68
CA PRO A 275 4.03 6.09 12.01
C PRO A 275 5.23 5.80 12.90
N PRO A 276 5.62 6.73 13.79
CA PRO A 276 6.47 6.44 14.94
C PRO A 276 6.09 5.11 15.60
N ALA A 277 7.09 4.31 15.96
CA ALA A 277 6.89 2.94 16.42
C ALA A 277 6.02 2.84 17.68
N ASP A 278 5.91 3.90 18.46
CA ASP A 278 5.07 4.03 19.64
C ASP A 278 3.58 4.24 19.34
N GLU A 279 3.23 4.69 18.13
CA GLU A 279 1.87 5.02 17.70
C GLU A 279 1.22 3.95 16.79
N LEU A 280 2.00 2.94 16.39
CA LEU A 280 1.49 1.80 15.64
C LEU A 280 0.61 0.91 16.52
N PRO A 281 -0.44 0.28 15.95
CA PRO A 281 -1.12 -0.84 16.58
C PRO A 281 -0.10 -1.89 17.02
N LEU A 282 -0.31 -2.50 18.19
CA LEU A 282 0.65 -3.40 18.83
C LEU A 282 1.03 -4.58 17.91
N GLU A 283 0.13 -4.97 17.01
CA GLU A 283 0.31 -6.00 15.99
C GLU A 283 1.35 -5.60 14.94
N GLU A 284 1.28 -4.38 14.42
CA GLU A 284 2.24 -3.87 13.44
C GLU A 284 3.58 -3.56 14.11
N ARG A 285 3.55 -3.13 15.39
CA ARG A 285 4.78 -3.02 16.21
C ARG A 285 5.47 -4.37 16.34
N ALA A 286 4.73 -5.43 16.63
CA ALA A 286 5.29 -6.77 16.75
C ALA A 286 5.92 -7.24 15.42
N ARG A 287 5.28 -6.97 14.27
CA ARG A 287 5.87 -7.28 12.96
C ARG A 287 7.14 -6.49 12.68
N GLN A 288 7.12 -5.18 12.92
CA GLN A 288 8.31 -4.34 12.74
C GLN A 288 9.43 -4.72 13.70
N GLY A 289 9.08 -5.12 14.93
CA GLY A 289 10.01 -5.66 15.91
C GLY A 289 10.71 -6.91 15.42
N ALA A 290 10.01 -7.80 14.71
CA ALA A 290 10.61 -8.99 14.12
C ALA A 290 11.62 -8.64 13.00
N ASP A 291 11.26 -7.72 12.10
CA ASP A 291 12.17 -7.27 11.03
C ASP A 291 13.39 -6.51 11.60
N ALA A 292 13.17 -5.72 12.65
CA ALA A 292 14.25 -5.03 13.37
C ALA A 292 15.15 -6.03 14.11
N CYS A 293 14.60 -7.12 14.64
CA CYS A 293 15.37 -8.21 15.25
C CYS A 293 16.30 -8.86 14.23
N VAL A 294 15.81 -9.18 13.03
CA VAL A 294 16.63 -9.76 11.95
C VAL A 294 17.81 -8.85 11.63
N LYS A 295 17.57 -7.54 11.47
CA LYS A 295 18.64 -6.56 11.19
C LYS A 295 19.65 -6.47 12.33
N TRP A 296 19.16 -6.35 13.57
CA TRP A 296 20.01 -6.23 14.76
C TRP A 296 20.89 -7.48 14.95
N MET A 297 20.34 -8.68 14.76
CA MET A 297 21.10 -9.92 14.90
C MET A 297 22.10 -10.12 13.75
N ALA A 298 21.80 -9.64 12.54
CA ALA A 298 22.73 -9.66 11.42
C ALA A 298 23.99 -8.79 11.68
N GLU A 299 23.86 -7.65 12.39
CA GLU A 299 25.01 -6.86 12.84
C GLU A 299 25.93 -7.65 13.78
N GLY A 300 25.35 -8.57 14.56
CA GLY A 300 26.05 -9.53 15.41
C GLY A 300 26.50 -10.82 14.70
N SER A 301 26.45 -10.86 13.37
CA SER A 301 26.75 -12.05 12.54
C SER A 301 25.82 -13.25 12.73
N LEU A 302 24.65 -13.06 13.35
CA LEU A 302 23.63 -14.11 13.48
C LEU A 302 22.54 -13.91 12.43
N MET A 303 22.52 -14.78 11.42
CA MET A 303 21.51 -14.74 10.36
C MET A 303 20.20 -15.36 10.82
N LEU A 304 19.14 -14.55 10.85
CA LEU A 304 17.77 -14.96 11.15
C LEU A 304 16.94 -14.92 9.86
N ASP A 305 16.35 -16.05 9.47
CA ASP A 305 15.63 -16.23 8.19
C ASP A 305 14.12 -16.42 8.37
N GLY A 306 13.62 -16.33 9.60
CA GLY A 306 12.21 -16.52 9.92
C GLY A 306 11.75 -17.97 10.00
N THR A 307 12.68 -18.95 10.00
CA THR A 307 12.38 -20.38 10.11
C THR A 307 12.45 -20.88 11.56
N PRO A 308 11.87 -22.04 11.91
CA PRO A 308 12.08 -22.68 13.21
C PRO A 308 13.56 -22.91 13.55
N GLU A 309 14.41 -23.23 12.57
CA GLU A 309 15.85 -23.44 12.75
C GLU A 309 16.57 -22.17 13.24
N SER A 310 16.10 -21.00 12.84
CA SER A 310 16.61 -19.74 13.36
C SER A 310 16.34 -19.53 14.85
N LEU A 311 15.28 -20.14 15.40
CA LEU A 311 14.99 -20.08 16.84
C LEU A 311 16.04 -20.83 17.67
N LYS A 312 16.59 -21.95 17.16
CA LYS A 312 17.70 -22.67 17.83
C LYS A 312 18.94 -21.79 17.95
N ARG A 313 19.32 -21.16 16.84
CA ARG A 313 20.44 -20.20 16.77
C ARG A 313 20.23 -19.02 17.73
N LEU A 314 18.99 -18.56 17.84
CA LEU A 314 18.63 -17.49 18.76
C LEU A 314 18.72 -17.95 20.24
N ASP A 315 18.23 -19.15 20.57
CA ASP A 315 18.32 -19.75 21.92
C ASP A 315 19.77 -19.79 22.44
N GLU A 316 20.71 -20.17 21.58
CA GLU A 316 22.15 -20.29 21.90
C GLU A 316 22.78 -18.95 22.30
N THR A 317 22.25 -17.83 21.81
CA THR A 317 22.87 -16.50 21.96
C THR A 317 22.15 -15.58 22.93
N MET A 318 20.82 -15.69 23.04
CA MET A 318 19.97 -14.73 23.78
C MET A 318 20.39 -14.50 25.22
N ARG A 319 20.73 -15.56 25.97
CA ARG A 319 21.13 -15.43 27.38
C ARG A 319 22.45 -14.68 27.55
N ALA A 320 23.42 -14.96 26.67
CA ALA A 320 24.70 -14.28 26.69
C ALA A 320 24.54 -12.80 26.35
N VAL A 321 23.78 -12.49 25.29
CA VAL A 321 23.46 -11.11 24.89
C VAL A 321 22.69 -10.40 26.00
N PHE A 322 21.64 -11.00 26.57
CA PHE A 322 20.83 -10.35 27.61
C PHE A 322 21.65 -9.96 28.85
N ARG A 323 22.63 -10.81 29.23
CA ARG A 323 23.55 -10.53 30.34
C ARG A 323 24.57 -9.43 30.03
N SER A 324 24.97 -9.27 28.76
CA SER A 324 25.92 -8.23 28.36
C SER A 324 25.28 -6.85 28.20
N LEU A 325 23.94 -6.76 28.16
CA LEU A 325 23.23 -5.48 28.12
C LEU A 325 23.35 -4.72 29.45
N ASP A 326 23.92 -3.53 29.37
CA ASP A 326 24.29 -2.63 30.47
C ASP A 326 23.13 -1.86 31.11
N SER A 327 21.96 -1.85 30.46
CA SER A 327 20.82 -1.02 30.86
C SER A 327 19.50 -1.77 30.74
N GLU A 328 18.58 -1.44 31.65
CA GLU A 328 17.23 -2.03 31.66
C GLU A 328 16.46 -1.69 30.39
N GLU A 329 16.71 -0.51 29.80
CA GLU A 329 16.06 -0.10 28.56
C GLU A 329 16.49 -0.95 27.36
N LYS A 330 17.81 -1.20 27.22
CA LYS A 330 18.31 -2.13 26.19
C LYS A 330 17.76 -3.55 26.40
N ARG A 331 17.64 -3.99 27.66
CA ARG A 331 17.03 -5.30 27.96
C ARG A 331 15.57 -5.36 27.55
N LYS A 332 14.77 -4.34 27.84
CA LYS A 332 13.37 -4.25 27.36
C LYS A 332 13.29 -4.26 25.84
N GLN A 333 14.17 -3.52 25.17
CA GLN A 333 14.23 -3.49 23.71
C GLN A 333 14.59 -4.86 23.14
N ALA A 334 15.58 -5.55 23.69
CA ALA A 334 15.95 -6.91 23.26
C ALA A 334 14.80 -7.91 23.48
N LEU A 335 14.12 -7.85 24.64
CA LEU A 335 12.94 -8.67 24.91
C LEU A 335 11.81 -8.43 23.90
N PHE A 336 11.61 -7.17 23.50
CA PHE A 336 10.66 -6.82 22.46
C PHE A 336 11.05 -7.44 21.13
N LEU A 337 12.27 -7.20 20.66
CA LEU A 337 12.76 -7.72 19.36
C LEU A 337 12.67 -9.25 19.29
N TRP A 338 13.15 -9.95 20.31
CA TRP A 338 13.10 -11.42 20.35
C TRP A 338 11.69 -11.97 20.49
N GLY A 339 10.82 -11.36 21.31
CA GLY A 339 9.43 -11.76 21.45
C GLY A 339 8.63 -11.56 20.16
N SER A 340 8.83 -10.42 19.50
CA SER A 340 8.30 -10.11 18.17
C SER A 340 8.75 -11.13 17.12
N TYR A 341 10.06 -11.42 17.06
CA TYR A 341 10.62 -12.38 16.12
C TYR A 341 10.05 -13.79 16.34
N PHE A 342 10.06 -14.27 17.59
CA PHE A 342 9.55 -15.58 17.94
C PHE A 342 8.07 -15.74 17.56
N GLY A 343 7.23 -14.76 17.94
CA GLY A 343 5.81 -14.78 17.58
C GLY A 343 5.59 -14.77 16.07
N GLU A 344 6.38 -14.00 15.30
CA GLU A 344 6.29 -14.00 13.83
C GLU A 344 6.73 -15.31 13.18
N VAL A 345 7.74 -16.00 13.71
CA VAL A 345 8.12 -17.34 13.22
C VAL A 345 6.95 -18.30 13.42
N VAL A 346 6.41 -18.39 14.65
CA VAL A 346 5.32 -19.32 14.95
C VAL A 346 4.06 -19.01 14.13
N ARG A 347 3.70 -17.72 13.99
CA ARG A 347 2.55 -17.25 13.19
C ARG A 347 2.69 -17.52 11.68
N ARG A 348 3.92 -17.63 11.17
CA ARG A 348 4.16 -17.91 9.74
C ARG A 348 4.14 -19.40 9.45
N GLU A 349 4.70 -20.19 10.35
CA GLU A 349 4.82 -21.64 10.21
C GLU A 349 3.50 -22.37 10.52
N LEU A 350 2.78 -21.93 11.56
CA LEU A 350 1.39 -22.34 11.78
C LEU A 350 0.50 -21.49 10.88
N ALA A 351 -0.54 -22.09 10.29
CA ALA A 351 -1.31 -21.58 9.14
C ALA A 351 -2.08 -20.24 9.33
N GLY A 352 -1.50 -19.24 9.97
CA GLY A 352 -2.11 -17.98 10.37
C GLY A 352 -1.82 -17.66 11.83
N GLY A 353 -2.65 -16.81 12.42
CA GLY A 353 -2.54 -16.32 13.80
C GLY A 353 -2.63 -14.79 13.82
N GLN A 354 -3.35 -14.24 14.80
CA GLN A 354 -3.55 -12.81 14.95
C GLN A 354 -2.82 -12.32 16.19
N TRP A 355 -1.97 -11.31 16.04
CA TRP A 355 -1.49 -10.59 17.20
C TRP A 355 -2.70 -9.91 17.87
N ARG A 356 -2.88 -10.15 19.18
CA ARG A 356 -3.94 -9.52 19.97
C ARG A 356 -3.37 -9.03 21.29
N ALA A 357 -3.84 -7.86 21.70
CA ALA A 357 -3.53 -7.30 23.01
C ALA A 357 -4.62 -7.70 24.01
N HIS A 358 -4.22 -8.45 25.04
CA HIS A 358 -5.09 -8.87 26.14
C HIS A 358 -4.97 -7.95 27.37
N GLY A 359 -4.14 -6.92 27.28
CA GLY A 359 -3.86 -6.00 28.37
C GLY A 359 -3.15 -4.74 27.91
N LYS A 360 -2.67 -3.94 28.86
CA LYS A 360 -2.02 -2.65 28.59
C LYS A 360 -0.51 -2.74 28.44
N THR A 361 0.09 -3.88 28.75
CA THR A 361 1.55 -4.07 28.72
C THR A 361 1.97 -4.93 27.53
N MET A 362 3.21 -4.79 27.06
CA MET A 362 3.71 -5.63 25.97
C MET A 362 3.77 -7.12 26.33
N THR A 363 3.89 -7.46 27.60
CA THR A 363 3.79 -8.85 28.06
C THR A 363 2.37 -9.40 27.98
N ASP A 364 1.37 -8.56 27.71
CA ASP A 364 -0.02 -8.98 27.51
C ASP A 364 -0.39 -9.07 26.03
N ILE A 365 0.61 -9.13 25.15
CA ILE A 365 0.41 -9.37 23.72
C ILE A 365 0.66 -10.85 23.43
N ALA A 366 -0.29 -11.47 22.73
CA ALA A 366 -0.21 -12.85 22.29
C ALA A 366 -0.43 -12.97 20.78
N VAL A 367 0.04 -14.07 20.20
CA VAL A 367 -0.46 -14.54 18.90
C VAL A 367 -1.57 -15.54 19.18
N ASP A 368 -2.74 -15.29 18.62
CA ASP A 368 -3.95 -16.04 18.88
C ASP A 368 -4.44 -16.77 17.62
N TRP A 369 -4.91 -18.00 17.82
CA TRP A 369 -5.61 -18.79 16.80
C TRP A 369 -7.00 -19.18 17.32
N GLU A 370 -8.00 -18.97 16.49
CA GLU A 370 -9.37 -19.47 16.69
C GLU A 370 -9.51 -20.79 15.91
N LEU A 371 -9.68 -21.90 16.64
CA LEU A 371 -9.70 -23.27 16.12
C LEU A 371 -11.06 -23.91 16.47
N GLY A 372 -12.13 -23.41 15.87
CA GLY A 372 -13.50 -23.83 16.21
C GLY A 372 -13.92 -23.28 17.58
N GLU A 373 -14.26 -24.18 18.52
CA GLU A 373 -14.59 -23.81 19.91
C GLU A 373 -13.37 -23.60 20.81
N ALA A 374 -12.16 -23.89 20.31
CA ALA A 374 -10.92 -23.73 21.06
C ALA A 374 -10.14 -22.48 20.62
N GLU A 375 -9.48 -21.85 21.60
CA GLU A 375 -8.51 -20.77 21.37
C GLU A 375 -7.11 -21.23 21.78
N LEU A 376 -6.12 -20.95 20.93
CA LEU A 376 -4.71 -21.16 21.24
C LEU A 376 -4.02 -19.80 21.36
N HIS A 377 -3.29 -19.59 22.47
CA HIS A 377 -2.59 -18.34 22.75
C HIS A 377 -1.09 -18.56 22.94
N LEU A 378 -0.28 -17.82 22.18
CA LEU A 378 1.18 -17.78 22.37
C LEU A 378 1.64 -16.43 22.95
N TRP A 379 2.04 -16.46 24.22
CA TRP A 379 2.58 -15.29 24.94
C TRP A 379 4.09 -15.11 24.73
N ALA A 380 4.50 -14.80 23.50
CA ALA A 380 5.90 -14.78 23.08
C ALA A 380 6.82 -13.95 24.02
N TYR A 381 6.42 -12.73 24.37
CA TYR A 381 7.20 -11.84 25.23
C TYR A 381 7.37 -12.37 26.66
N ARG A 382 6.33 -12.99 27.23
CA ARG A 382 6.39 -13.59 28.58
C ARG A 382 7.38 -14.74 28.60
N HIS A 383 7.31 -15.59 27.58
CA HIS A 383 8.19 -16.76 27.50
C HIS A 383 9.64 -16.36 27.26
N VAL A 384 9.91 -15.48 26.30
CA VAL A 384 11.26 -14.93 26.06
C VAL A 384 11.86 -14.36 27.34
N ARG A 385 11.10 -13.54 28.08
CA ARG A 385 11.55 -12.98 29.36
C ARG A 385 11.87 -14.08 30.37
N ALA A 386 10.99 -15.07 30.52
CA ALA A 386 11.22 -16.18 31.44
C ALA A 386 12.47 -16.98 31.07
N TYR A 387 12.70 -17.22 29.78
CA TYR A 387 13.83 -17.99 29.28
C TYR A 387 15.18 -17.29 29.51
N VAL A 388 15.29 -16.01 29.15
CA VAL A 388 16.56 -15.26 29.29
C VAL A 388 16.89 -14.94 30.75
N THR A 389 15.87 -14.86 31.61
CA THR A 389 16.06 -14.69 33.07
C THR A 389 16.28 -16.02 33.80
N GLY A 390 16.26 -17.16 33.09
CA GLY A 390 16.48 -18.49 33.68
C GLY A 390 15.32 -19.00 34.52
N LYS A 391 14.13 -18.39 34.42
CA LYS A 391 12.91 -18.88 35.10
C LYS A 391 12.35 -20.15 34.45
N VAL A 392 12.62 -20.35 33.16
CA VAL A 392 12.29 -21.59 32.44
C VAL A 392 13.53 -22.12 31.73
N ALA A 393 13.64 -23.46 31.68
CA ALA A 393 14.70 -24.15 30.93
C ALA A 393 14.33 -24.34 29.46
N GLN A 394 13.04 -24.37 29.15
CA GLN A 394 12.50 -24.49 27.80
C GLN A 394 12.92 -23.29 26.95
N GLY A 395 13.62 -23.55 25.84
CA GLY A 395 13.97 -22.53 24.83
C GLY A 395 12.86 -22.30 23.82
N LEU A 396 13.05 -21.31 22.95
CA LEU A 396 12.10 -20.89 21.94
C LEU A 396 11.76 -22.00 20.95
N TYR A 397 12.76 -22.77 20.49
CA TYR A 397 12.50 -23.88 19.56
C TYR A 397 11.69 -25.01 20.20
N ALA A 398 11.91 -25.27 21.50
CA ALA A 398 11.14 -26.27 22.23
C ALA A 398 9.68 -25.81 22.40
N LEU A 399 9.45 -24.54 22.75
CA LEU A 399 8.10 -24.00 22.84
C LEU A 399 7.38 -23.97 21.47
N TRP A 400 8.09 -23.65 20.38
CA TRP A 400 7.51 -23.72 19.04
C TRP A 400 6.97 -25.12 18.73
N ARG A 401 7.73 -26.19 19.00
CA ARG A 401 7.27 -27.58 18.79
C ARG A 401 6.05 -27.93 19.63
N GLU A 402 6.00 -27.49 20.88
CA GLU A 402 4.82 -27.71 21.73
C GLU A 402 3.60 -26.94 21.21
N THR A 403 3.80 -25.72 20.71
CA THR A 403 2.73 -24.91 20.13
C THR A 403 2.22 -25.52 18.83
N GLU A 404 3.11 -26.04 17.99
CA GLU A 404 2.76 -26.78 16.77
C GLU A 404 1.95 -28.03 17.08
N GLN A 405 2.39 -28.83 18.05
CA GLN A 405 1.66 -30.02 18.47
C GLN A 405 0.26 -29.67 19.00
N ALA A 406 0.15 -28.66 19.87
CA ALA A 406 -1.12 -28.19 20.39
C ALA A 406 -2.05 -27.68 19.28
N TYR A 407 -1.50 -26.96 18.29
CA TYR A 407 -2.24 -26.50 17.13
C TYR A 407 -2.81 -27.66 16.31
N ILE A 408 -2.00 -28.71 16.06
CA ILE A 408 -2.43 -29.91 15.34
C ILE A 408 -3.52 -30.64 16.13
N ASP A 409 -3.32 -30.85 17.43
CA ASP A 409 -4.25 -31.60 18.27
C ASP A 409 -5.62 -30.91 18.36
N LEU A 410 -5.63 -29.58 18.56
CA LEU A 410 -6.85 -28.78 18.61
C LEU A 410 -7.53 -28.70 17.23
N GLY A 411 -6.77 -28.56 16.16
CA GLY A 411 -7.30 -28.56 14.80
C GLY A 411 -7.94 -29.90 14.41
N LEU A 412 -7.36 -31.03 14.85
CA LEU A 412 -7.95 -32.35 14.65
C LEU A 412 -9.24 -32.54 15.47
N ALA A 413 -9.27 -32.06 16.71
CA ALA A 413 -10.46 -32.13 17.56
C ALA A 413 -11.64 -31.35 16.96
N ALA A 414 -11.40 -30.12 16.47
CA ALA A 414 -12.44 -29.29 15.87
C ALA A 414 -13.08 -29.90 14.62
N ASN A 415 -12.34 -30.71 13.85
CA ASN A 415 -12.86 -31.38 12.64
C ASN A 415 -13.63 -32.68 12.93
N LEU A 416 -13.66 -33.16 14.19
CA LEU A 416 -14.40 -34.36 14.59
C LEU A 416 -15.79 -34.05 15.15
N GLU A 417 -16.08 -32.78 15.43
CA GLU A 417 -17.36 -32.32 15.97
C GLU A 417 -18.32 -31.74 14.90
N ASP A 418 -17.83 -31.58 13.67
CA ASP A 418 -18.61 -31.32 12.44
C ASP A 418 -18.97 -32.64 11.72
#